data_AF-A0A3D0RZH5-F1
#
_entry.id   AF-A0A3D0RZH5-F1
#
_cell.length_a   1.000
_cell.length_b   1.000
_cell.length_c   1.000
_cell.angle_alpha   90.00
_cell.angle_beta   90.00
_cell.angle_gamma   90.00
#
_symmetry.space_group_name_H-M   'P 1'
#
loop_
_entity.id
_entity.type
_entity.pdbx_description
1 polymer ?
#
loop_
_entity_poly.entity_id
_entity_poly.type
_entity_poly.pdbx_seq_one_letter_code
_entity_poly.pdbx_strand_id
1 'polypeptide(L)'
;SMIRDPETGHQVLFIEVPEPVRGKNWHFDVRPRERSRDDEVAWLQEYGATEVADHRGIYGPGSGWVTLADPEGNQFCVLRSPA
;
A
#
# COMPACT_ATOMS: atom_id res chain seq x y z
N SER A 1 2.77 8.14 -15.19
CA SER A 1 1.43 8.32 -15.81
C SER A 1 0.38 7.58 -14.99
N MET A 2 -0.93 7.75 -15.24
CA MET A 2 -1.98 7.07 -14.46
C MET A 2 -3.18 6.68 -15.31
N ILE A 3 -3.66 5.45 -15.13
CA ILE A 3 -4.94 4.96 -15.66
C ILE A 3 -5.95 4.97 -14.52
N ARG A 4 -7.19 5.39 -14.79
CA ARG A 4 -8.28 5.44 -13.82
C ARG A 4 -9.52 4.76 -14.39
N ASP A 5 -10.14 3.90 -13.60
CA ASP A 5 -11.48 3.42 -13.87
C ASP A 5 -12.50 4.45 -13.34
N PRO A 6 -13.32 5.08 -14.21
CA PRO A 6 -14.27 6.09 -13.79
C PRO A 6 -15.45 5.54 -12.97
N GLU A 7 -15.77 4.24 -13.07
CA GLU A 7 -16.91 3.65 -12.37
C GLU A 7 -16.53 3.26 -10.93
N THR A 8 -15.39 2.61 -10.76
CA THR A 8 -14.97 2.07 -9.46
C THR A 8 -13.99 2.98 -8.71
N GLY A 9 -13.33 3.90 -9.42
CA GLY A 9 -12.29 4.77 -8.89
C GLY A 9 -10.93 4.10 -8.69
N HIS A 10 -10.76 2.83 -9.10
CA HIS A 10 -9.46 2.15 -9.07
C HIS A 10 -8.45 2.85 -9.99
N GLN A 11 -7.18 2.80 -9.60
CA GLN A 11 -6.10 3.52 -10.27
C GLN A 11 -4.91 2.60 -10.48
N VAL A 12 -4.28 2.72 -11.64
CA VAL A 12 -2.95 2.15 -11.91
C VAL A 12 -2.00 3.30 -12.14
N LEU A 13 -1.03 3.45 -11.23
CA LEU A 13 -0.02 4.49 -11.26
C LEU A 13 1.28 3.91 -11.82
N PHE A 14 1.84 4.58 -12.83
CA PHE A 14 3.15 4.27 -13.38
C PHE A 14 4.15 5.31 -12.90
N ILE A 15 5.17 4.85 -12.16
CA ILE A 15 6.25 5.65 -11.63
C ILE A 15 7.51 5.32 -12.41
N GLU A 16 8.17 6.34 -12.97
CA GLU A 16 9.47 6.18 -13.59
C GLU A 16 10.54 6.07 -12.49
N VAL A 17 11.39 5.05 -12.61
CA VAL A 17 12.52 4.82 -11.73
C VAL A 17 13.82 4.87 -12.54
N PRO A 18 14.93 5.38 -11.95
CA PRO A 18 16.18 5.54 -12.69
C PRO A 18 16.78 4.20 -13.14
N GLU A 19 16.62 3.13 -12.35
CA GLU A 19 17.07 1.79 -12.71
C GLU A 19 15.91 0.85 -13.08
N PRO A 20 15.99 0.12 -14.20
CA PRO A 20 14.99 -0.88 -14.55
C PRO A 20 14.89 -1.99 -13.50
N VAL A 21 13.68 -2.25 -13.02
CA VAL A 21 13.41 -3.37 -12.11
C VAL A 21 13.39 -4.67 -12.91
N ARG A 22 14.15 -5.68 -12.47
CA ARG A 22 14.07 -7.06 -12.99
C ARG A 22 13.09 -7.88 -12.16
N GLY A 23 12.14 -8.57 -12.81
CA GLY A 23 11.11 -9.34 -12.13
C GLY A 23 9.86 -8.50 -11.85
N LYS A 24 9.17 -8.79 -10.73
CA LYS A 24 7.94 -8.08 -10.34
C LYS A 24 8.26 -6.61 -10.02
N ASN A 25 7.60 -5.70 -10.73
CA ASN A 25 7.79 -4.24 -10.62
C ASN A 25 6.50 -3.51 -10.23
N TRP A 26 5.55 -4.23 -9.63
CA TRP A 26 4.26 -3.70 -9.21
C TRP A 26 3.89 -4.22 -7.83
N HIS A 27 3.16 -3.42 -7.09
CA HIS A 27 2.50 -3.81 -5.85
C HIS A 27 1.12 -3.16 -5.81
N PHE A 28 0.28 -3.65 -4.91
CA PHE A 28 -1.02 -3.05 -4.65
C PHE A 28 -0.91 -1.98 -3.57
N ASP A 29 -1.66 -0.90 -3.75
CA ASP A 29 -1.96 0.07 -2.72
C ASP A 29 -3.40 -0.15 -2.27
N VAL A 30 -3.57 -0.70 -1.08
CA VAL A 30 -4.88 -1.00 -0.51
C VAL A 30 -5.30 0.14 0.42
N ARG A 31 -6.51 0.66 0.21
CA ARG A 31 -7.13 1.63 1.11
C ARG A 31 -8.24 0.93 1.89
N PRO A 32 -8.07 0.72 3.21
CA PRO A 32 -9.12 0.12 4.03
C PRO A 32 -10.38 0.98 4.00
N ARG A 33 -11.55 0.33 3.95
CA ARG A 33 -12.85 1.01 3.93
C ARG A 33 -13.57 0.98 5.26
N GLU A 34 -13.31 -0.03 6.08
CA GLU A 34 -14.11 -0.34 7.27
C GLU A 34 -13.38 -0.04 8.59
N ARG A 35 -12.07 0.17 8.54
CA ARG A 35 -11.23 0.38 9.73
C ARG A 35 -10.09 1.34 9.43
N SER A 36 -9.42 1.81 10.48
CA SER A 36 -8.27 2.68 10.33
C SER A 36 -7.12 1.94 9.64
N ARG A 37 -6.15 2.68 9.08
CA ARG A 37 -4.92 2.08 8.55
C ARG A 37 -4.22 1.21 9.60
N ASP A 38 -4.14 1.68 10.83
CA ASP A 38 -3.37 1.00 11.87
C ASP A 38 -4.09 -0.27 12.35
N ASP A 39 -5.44 -0.25 12.41
CA ASP A 39 -6.23 -1.46 12.69
C ASP A 39 -6.13 -2.48 11.55
N GLU A 40 -6.11 -2.03 10.29
CA GLU A 40 -5.89 -2.92 9.13
C GLU A 40 -4.51 -3.57 9.18
N VAL A 41 -3.47 -2.79 9.47
CA VAL A 41 -2.10 -3.30 9.60
C VAL A 41 -2.04 -4.36 10.70
N ALA A 42 -2.60 -4.08 11.88
CA ALA A 42 -2.62 -5.04 12.98
C ALA A 42 -3.38 -6.32 12.58
N TRP A 43 -4.55 -6.19 11.96
CA TRP A 43 -5.32 -7.32 11.47
C TRP A 43 -4.53 -8.16 10.46
N LEU A 44 -3.92 -7.54 9.43
CA LEU A 44 -3.13 -8.26 8.44
C LEU A 44 -1.91 -8.99 9.04
N GLN A 45 -1.29 -8.41 10.07
CA GLN A 45 -0.19 -9.04 10.80
C GLN A 45 -0.65 -10.30 11.55
N GLU A 46 -1.85 -10.30 12.11
CA GLU A 46 -2.44 -11.53 12.73
C GLU A 46 -2.61 -12.66 11.71
N TYR A 47 -2.79 -12.34 10.42
CA TYR A 47 -2.88 -13.32 9.32
C TYR A 47 -1.53 -13.60 8.64
N GLY A 48 -0.42 -13.15 9.21
CA GLY A 48 0.93 -13.51 8.77
C GLY A 48 1.58 -12.53 7.80
N ALA A 49 0.98 -11.37 7.53
CA ALA A 49 1.69 -10.31 6.82
C ALA A 49 2.82 -9.75 7.69
N THR A 50 3.94 -9.40 7.07
CA THR A 50 5.12 -8.85 7.75
C THR A 50 5.33 -7.39 7.37
N GLU A 51 5.71 -6.54 8.32
CA GLU A 51 6.05 -5.15 8.02
C GLU A 51 7.41 -5.06 7.32
N VAL A 52 7.43 -4.39 6.16
CA VAL A 52 8.63 -4.14 5.37
C VAL A 52 9.17 -2.74 5.62
N ALA A 53 8.29 -1.74 5.67
CA ALA A 53 8.66 -0.36 5.93
C ALA A 53 7.48 0.46 6.47
N ASP A 54 7.75 1.26 7.49
CA ASP A 54 6.81 2.24 8.03
C ASP A 54 7.09 3.63 7.44
N HIS A 55 6.12 4.13 6.67
CA HIS A 55 6.16 5.46 6.05
C HIS A 55 5.09 6.40 6.63
N ARG A 56 4.54 6.08 7.81
CA ARG A 56 3.51 6.92 8.44
C ARG A 56 4.12 8.24 8.88
N GLY A 57 3.42 9.33 8.60
CA GLY A 57 3.80 10.66 9.09
C GLY A 57 4.97 11.34 8.35
N ILE A 58 5.55 10.71 7.32
CA ILE A 58 6.72 11.26 6.61
C ILE A 58 6.49 12.61 5.93
N TYR A 59 5.22 12.97 5.68
CA TYR A 59 4.80 14.26 5.16
C TYR A 59 3.92 15.05 6.16
N GLY A 60 4.05 14.76 7.46
CA GLY A 60 3.28 15.36 8.55
C GLY A 60 2.17 14.46 9.12
N PRO A 61 1.49 14.87 10.20
CA PRO A 61 0.51 14.05 10.91
C PRO A 61 -0.60 13.49 10.00
N GLY A 62 -0.86 12.19 10.11
CA GLY A 62 -1.91 11.53 9.32
C GLY A 62 -1.57 11.35 7.83
N SER A 63 -0.33 11.55 7.42
CA SER A 63 0.15 11.22 6.06
C SER A 63 0.77 9.82 5.99
N GLY A 64 1.13 9.39 4.78
CA GLY A 64 1.92 8.19 4.56
C GLY A 64 1.14 6.88 4.59
N TRP A 65 1.89 5.77 4.56
CA TRP A 65 1.38 4.40 4.45
C TRP A 65 2.30 3.43 5.23
N VAL A 66 1.93 2.17 5.30
CA VAL A 66 2.81 1.08 5.75
C VAL A 66 2.97 0.09 4.61
N THR A 67 4.19 -0.34 4.31
CA THR A 67 4.45 -1.41 3.34
C THR A 67 4.51 -2.74 4.08
N LEU A 68 3.66 -3.69 3.69
CA LEU A 68 3.64 -5.06 4.20
C LEU A 68 4.05 -6.05 3.09
N ALA A 69 4.49 -7.23 3.48
CA ALA A 69 4.63 -8.40 2.61
C ALA A 69 3.71 -9.53 3.08
N ASP A 70 3.02 -10.19 2.15
CA ASP A 70 2.28 -11.43 2.44
C ASP A 70 3.24 -12.60 2.78
N PRO A 71 2.73 -13.76 3.23
CA PRO A 71 3.57 -14.92 3.54
C PRO A 71 4.44 -15.43 2.38
N GLU A 72 4.05 -15.16 1.12
CA GLU A 72 4.82 -15.47 -0.08
C GLU A 72 5.86 -14.39 -0.45
N GLY A 73 5.92 -13.28 0.29
CA GLY A 73 6.85 -12.18 0.10
C GLY A 73 6.39 -11.12 -0.90
N ASN A 74 5.13 -11.13 -1.35
CA ASN A 74 4.58 -10.08 -2.20
C ASN A 74 4.32 -8.82 -1.39
N GLN A 75 4.97 -7.74 -1.78
CA GLN A 75 4.76 -6.44 -1.13
C GLN A 75 3.46 -5.77 -1.59
N PHE A 76 2.85 -5.02 -0.68
CA PHE A 76 1.72 -4.13 -0.89
C PHE A 76 1.71 -3.03 0.18
N CYS A 77 1.06 -1.89 -0.10
CA CYS A 77 1.00 -0.76 0.81
C CYS A 77 -0.41 -0.59 1.39
N VAL A 78 -0.51 -0.40 2.71
CA VAL A 78 -1.75 -0.05 3.39
C VAL A 78 -1.81 1.47 3.55
N LEU A 79 -2.70 2.09 2.78
CA LEU A 79 -2.90 3.53 2.75
C LEU A 79 -3.81 3.99 3.89
N ARG A 80 -3.86 5.30 4.10
CA ARG A 80 -4.83 5.92 5.01
C ARG A 80 -6.27 5.66 4.54
N SER A 81 -7.10 5.19 5.48
CA SER A 81 -8.54 5.02 5.36
C SER A 81 -9.29 6.35 5.30
N PRO A 82 -10.50 6.38 4.72
CA PRO A 82 -11.46 7.45 4.95
C PRO A 82 -12.22 7.30 6.28
N ALA A 83 -12.20 6.11 6.88
CA ALA A 83 -12.70 5.82 8.23
C ALA A 83 -11.78 6.42 9.31
#